data_AF-A0A2N2UZG9-F1
#
_entry.id   AF-A0A2N2UZG9-F1
#
_cell.length_a   1.000
_cell.length_b   1.000
_cell.length_c   1.000
_cell.angle_alpha   90.00
_cell.angle_beta   90.00
_cell.angle_gamma   90.00
#
_symmetry.space_group_name_H-M   'P 1'
#
loop_
_entity.id
_entity.type
_entity.pdbx_description
1 polymer ?
#
loop_
_entity_poly.entity_id
_entity_poly.type
_entity_poly.pdbx_seq_one_letter_code
_entity_poly.pdbx_strand_id
1 'polypeptide(L)'
;MSGSADFGVSGLREDVIHHDPLLDCLVELTRIHGRPSTRAALVAGLPLEKGALTPSLFARAASRAGLSAKLVRRALERIDEVLLPAVLL
;
A
#
# COMPACT_ATOMS: atom_id res chain seq x y z
N MET A 1 -28.36 -25.74 -16.87
CA MET A 1 -27.25 -25.18 -17.67
C MET A 1 -27.73 -23.89 -18.32
N SER A 2 -27.58 -22.78 -17.59
CA SER A 2 -27.69 -21.39 -18.06
C SER A 2 -26.87 -20.64 -17.00
N GLY A 3 -25.66 -20.14 -17.25
CA GLY A 3 -25.27 -19.34 -18.41
C GLY A 3 -25.74 -17.92 -18.13
N SER A 4 -24.78 -17.03 -17.88
CA SER A 4 -24.88 -15.56 -17.69
C SER A 4 -24.68 -15.05 -16.26
N ALA A 5 -23.46 -15.21 -15.73
CA ALA A 5 -22.93 -14.21 -14.81
C ALA A 5 -22.28 -13.12 -15.67
N ASP A 6 -23.09 -12.12 -16.01
CA ASP A 6 -22.62 -10.86 -16.56
C ASP A 6 -21.82 -10.13 -15.46
N PHE A 7 -20.52 -10.44 -15.38
CA PHE A 7 -19.59 -9.61 -14.62
C PHE A 7 -19.30 -8.38 -15.47
N GLY A 8 -20.21 -7.42 -15.39
CA GLY A 8 -20.09 -6.12 -16.03
C GLY A 8 -18.71 -5.52 -15.79
N VAL A 9 -17.90 -5.49 -16.84
CA VAL A 9 -16.70 -4.65 -16.94
C VAL A 9 -17.19 -3.23 -17.15
N SER A 10 -17.69 -2.61 -16.09
CA SER A 10 -18.19 -1.23 -16.09
C SER A 10 -17.78 -0.57 -14.80
N GLY A 11 -16.65 0.13 -14.85
CA GLY A 11 -16.15 0.97 -13.76
C GLY A 11 -14.92 0.45 -13.04
N LEU A 12 -13.86 0.06 -13.76
CA LEU A 12 -12.52 0.04 -13.16
C LEU A 12 -12.21 1.46 -12.71
N ARG A 13 -12.40 1.71 -11.41
CA ARG A 13 -12.07 2.99 -10.78
C ARG A 13 -10.61 3.29 -11.08
N GLU A 14 -10.29 4.55 -11.36
CA GLU A 14 -8.97 4.99 -11.82
C GLU A 14 -7.86 4.68 -10.79
N ASP A 15 -8.20 4.43 -9.52
CA ASP A 15 -7.32 3.95 -8.45
C ASP A 15 -6.91 2.47 -8.57
N VAL A 16 -7.51 1.70 -9.48
CA VAL A 16 -7.04 0.36 -9.89
C VAL A 16 -6.04 0.45 -11.05
N ILE A 17 -6.01 1.57 -11.77
CA ILE A 17 -5.31 1.70 -13.06
C ILE A 17 -3.83 2.09 -12.89
N HIS A 18 -3.43 2.65 -11.75
CA HIS A 18 -2.03 2.96 -11.45
C HIS A 18 -1.39 1.91 -10.54
N HIS A 19 -0.46 1.14 -11.11
CA HIS A 19 0.37 0.20 -10.36
C HIS A 19 1.31 0.96 -9.41
N ASP A 20 1.01 0.90 -8.11
CA ASP A 20 1.80 1.49 -7.05
C ASP A 20 2.10 0.42 -5.99
N PRO A 21 3.20 -0.36 -6.15
CA PRO A 21 3.49 -1.49 -5.28
C PRO A 21 3.71 -1.07 -3.83
N LEU A 22 4.21 0.15 -3.59
CA LEU A 22 4.41 0.64 -2.23
C LEU A 22 3.07 0.95 -1.57
N LEU A 23 2.15 1.58 -2.28
CA LEU A 23 0.80 1.81 -1.78
C LEU A 23 0.04 0.50 -1.57
N ASP A 24 0.21 -0.48 -2.47
CA ASP A 24 -0.35 -1.83 -2.34
C ASP A 24 0.11 -2.48 -1.04
N CYS A 25 1.42 -2.53 -0.82
CA CYS A 25 2.00 -3.07 0.41
C CYS A 25 1.48 -2.33 1.65
N LEU A 26 1.37 -1.00 1.60
CA LEU A 26 0.87 -0.23 2.73
C LEU A 26 -0.59 -0.55 3.05
N VAL A 27 -1.45 -0.68 2.04
CA VAL A 27 -2.85 -1.08 2.21
C VAL A 27 -2.93 -2.44 2.92
N GLU A 28 -2.13 -3.42 2.52
CA GLU A 28 -2.11 -4.73 3.19
C GLU A 28 -1.59 -4.65 4.62
N LEU A 29 -0.52 -3.88 4.88
CA LEU A 29 -0.04 -3.65 6.26
C LEU A 29 -1.13 -3.05 7.14
N THR A 30 -1.93 -2.10 6.62
CA THR A 30 -3.03 -1.52 7.39
C THR A 30 -4.07 -2.56 7.79
N ARG A 31 -4.34 -3.56 6.93
CA ARG A 31 -5.26 -4.67 7.24
C ARG A 31 -4.69 -5.62 8.26
N ILE A 32 -3.43 -6.03 8.09
CA ILE A 32 -2.72 -6.94 9.01
C ILE A 32 -2.70 -6.37 10.43
N HIS A 33 -2.52 -5.06 10.58
CA HIS A 33 -2.52 -4.37 11.87
C HIS A 33 -3.91 -3.95 12.37
N GLY A 34 -5.00 -4.37 11.73
CA GLY A 34 -6.37 -4.10 12.17
C GLY A 34 -6.83 -2.64 12.01
N ARG A 35 -6.23 -1.89 11.08
CA ARG A 35 -6.50 -0.47 10.81
C ARG A 35 -6.77 -0.19 9.33
N PRO A 36 -7.72 -0.90 8.70
CA PRO A 36 -7.93 -0.83 7.26
C PRO A 36 -8.13 0.61 6.79
N SER A 37 -7.36 1.01 5.77
CA SER A 37 -7.40 2.36 5.18
C SER A 37 -7.52 2.27 3.66
N THR A 38 -8.17 3.26 3.03
CA THR A 38 -8.27 3.32 1.56
C THR A 38 -6.99 3.88 0.95
N ARG A 39 -6.71 3.53 -0.31
CA ARG A 39 -5.60 4.10 -1.10
C ARG A 39 -5.58 5.63 -1.02
N ALA A 40 -6.71 6.25 -1.32
CA ALA A 40 -6.87 7.71 -1.31
C ALA A 40 -6.56 8.32 0.07
N ALA A 41 -7.02 7.70 1.16
CA ALA A 41 -6.76 8.19 2.51
C ALA A 41 -5.26 8.16 2.87
N LEU A 42 -4.55 7.11 2.45
CA LEU A 42 -3.11 6.94 2.74
C LEU A 42 -2.23 7.96 2.01
N VAL A 43 -2.61 8.37 0.80
CA VAL A 43 -1.83 9.32 -0.01
C VAL A 43 -2.35 10.76 0.02
N ALA A 44 -3.47 11.01 0.70
CA ALA A 44 -4.15 12.31 0.72
C ALA A 44 -3.20 13.47 1.11
N GLY A 45 -2.98 14.42 0.20
CA GLY A 45 -2.13 15.58 0.44
C GLY A 45 -0.62 15.29 0.42
N LEU A 46 -0.19 14.13 -0.08
CA LEU A 46 1.22 13.87 -0.35
C LEU A 46 1.60 14.35 -1.77
N PRO A 47 2.80 14.92 -1.95
CA PRO A 47 3.31 15.29 -3.27
C PRO A 47 3.81 14.04 -4.00
N LEU A 48 2.90 13.24 -4.56
CA LEU A 48 3.24 12.00 -5.27
C LEU A 48 4.10 12.29 -6.52
N GLU A 49 5.04 11.40 -6.81
CA GLU A 49 5.88 11.48 -8.00
C GLU A 49 5.28 10.59 -9.09
N LYS A 50 4.92 11.18 -10.24
CA LYS A 50 4.26 10.46 -11.35
C LYS A 50 2.99 9.69 -10.92
N GLY A 51 2.30 10.19 -9.89
CA GLY A 51 1.09 9.54 -9.35
C GLY A 51 1.36 8.32 -8.47
N ALA A 52 2.62 8.05 -8.11
CA ALA A 52 3.00 6.92 -7.25
C ALA A 52 3.64 7.40 -5.94
N LEU A 53 3.48 6.58 -4.91
CA LEU A 53 4.15 6.70 -3.63
C LEU A 53 5.63 6.35 -3.80
N THR A 54 6.50 7.17 -3.25
CA THR A 54 7.94 6.91 -3.22
C THR A 54 8.39 6.43 -1.84
N PRO A 55 9.54 5.74 -1.72
CA PRO A 55 10.04 5.29 -0.42
C PRO A 55 10.20 6.41 0.62
N SER A 56 10.53 7.63 0.17
CA SER A 56 10.66 8.81 1.04
C SER A 56 9.32 9.30 1.59
N LEU A 57 8.21 9.04 0.88
CA LEU A 57 6.86 9.41 1.29
C LEU A 57 6.16 8.32 2.13
N PHE A 58 6.67 7.09 2.10
CA PHE A 58 6.05 5.92 2.72
C PHE A 58 5.75 6.12 4.21
N ALA A 59 6.70 6.65 4.98
CA ALA A 59 6.50 6.89 6.41
C ALA A 59 5.39 7.90 6.70
N ARG A 60 5.25 8.93 5.85
CA ARG A 60 4.17 9.92 5.97
C ARG A 60 2.81 9.31 5.61
N ALA A 61 2.77 8.44 4.60
CA ALA A 61 1.55 7.69 4.25
C ALA A 61 1.13 6.75 5.39
N ALA A 62 2.09 5.98 5.93
CA ALA A 62 1.86 5.04 7.03
C ALA A 62 1.35 5.72 8.32
N SER A 63 1.85 6.92 8.63
CA SER A 63 1.40 7.71 9.78
C SER A 63 -0.09 8.06 9.72
N ARG A 64 -0.70 8.17 8.54
CA ARG A 64 -2.15 8.39 8.41
C ARG A 64 -2.99 7.21 8.89
N ALA A 65 -2.43 6.00 8.85
CA ALA A 65 -3.03 4.79 9.44
C ALA A 65 -2.57 4.54 10.88
N GLY A 66 -1.90 5.52 11.51
CA GLY A 66 -1.32 5.39 12.84
C GLY A 66 -0.13 4.44 12.91
N LEU A 67 0.49 4.09 11.78
CA LEU A 67 1.67 3.24 11.72
C LEU A 67 2.93 4.10 11.73
N SER A 68 4.02 3.55 12.26
CA SER A 68 5.37 4.13 12.13
C SER A 68 6.17 3.28 11.16
N ALA A 69 6.91 3.93 10.25
CA ALA A 69 7.77 3.24 9.30
C ALA A 69 9.11 3.96 9.17
N LYS A 70 10.17 3.19 8.90
CA LYS A 70 11.53 3.70 8.74
C LYS A 70 12.23 2.98 7.60
N LEU A 71 12.79 3.75 6.67
CA LEU A 71 13.67 3.24 5.63
C LEU A 71 15.05 2.93 6.22
N VAL A 72 15.49 1.69 6.13
CA VAL A 72 16.80 1.23 6.60
C VAL A 72 17.47 0.34 5.56
N ARG A 73 18.80 0.44 5.45
CA ARG A 73 19.61 -0.45 4.63
C ARG A 73 20.28 -1.49 5.51
N ARG A 74 19.98 -2.76 5.28
CA ARG A 74 20.56 -3.91 6.00
C ARG A 74 20.50 -5.16 5.12
N ALA A 75 21.36 -6.13 5.40
CA ALA A 75 21.31 -7.43 4.75
C ALA A 75 20.02 -8.17 5.15
N LEU A 76 19.50 -9.02 4.26
CA LEU A 76 18.21 -9.69 4.45
C LEU A 76 18.23 -10.60 5.70
N GLU A 77 19.37 -11.25 5.96
CA GLU A 77 19.56 -12.15 7.09
C GLU A 77 19.63 -11.40 8.44
N ARG A 78 19.67 -10.06 8.41
CA ARG A 78 19.69 -9.19 9.60
C ARG A 78 18.33 -8.53 9.90
N ILE A 79 17.27 -8.96 9.23
CA ILE A 79 15.91 -8.54 9.56
C ILE A 79 15.44 -9.38 10.74
N ASP A 80 15.18 -8.72 11.88
CA ASP A 80 14.57 -9.35 13.05
C ASP A 80 13.16 -9.83 12.71
N GLU A 81 12.86 -11.10 13.00
CA GLU A 81 11.56 -11.73 12.74
C GLU A 81 10.40 -11.00 13.44
N VAL A 82 10.67 -10.37 14.59
CA VAL A 82 9.67 -9.57 15.33
C VAL A 82 9.22 -8.34 14.54
N LEU A 83 10.01 -7.87 13.57
CA LEU A 83 9.67 -6.74 12.72
C LEU A 83 8.83 -7.11 11.49
N LEU A 84 8.55 -8.40 11.29
CA LEU A 84 7.73 -8.84 10.16
C LEU A 84 6.23 -8.60 10.44
N PRO A 85 5.44 -8.24 9.42
CA PRO A 85 5.80 -8.07 8.01
C PRO A 85 6.60 -6.78 7.69
N ALA A 86 7.49 -6.85 6.69
CA ALA A 86 8.30 -5.73 6.21
C ALA A 86 8.19 -5.53 4.69
N VAL A 87 8.41 -4.29 4.23
CA VAL A 87 8.45 -3.94 2.79
C VAL A 87 9.90 -3.88 2.32
N LEU A 88 10.20 -4.59 1.23
CA LEU A 88 11.53 -4.62 0.61
C LEU A 88 11.59 -3.62 -0.56
N LEU A 89 12.77 -3.06 -0.80
CA LEU A 89 13.06 -2.07 -1.85
C LEU A 89 14.19 -2.53 -2.76
#